data_AF-A0A9X2VMB5-F1
#
_entry.id   AF-A0A9X2VMB5-F1
#
_cell.length_a   1.000
_cell.length_b   1.000
_cell.length_c   1.000
_cell.angle_alpha   90.00
_cell.angle_beta   90.00
_cell.angle_gamma   90.00
#
_symmetry.space_group_name_H-M   'P 1'
#
loop_
_entity.id
_entity.type
_entity.pdbx_description
1 polymer ?
#
loop_
_entity_poly.entity_id
_entity_poly.type
_entity_poly.pdbx_seq_one_letter_code
_entity_poly.pdbx_strand_id
1 'polypeptide(L)'
;MKICVVGSGISGLAAAHYLTDHPGHSVTVLEAASQFGGRANVTPDGEHGPRIFLADYHYLLGLLREIPAGGRSVRDALRKCRRFAGRSDGTWVEIDHIHAFLARTRGLSARDRFSIAKSDWHAKLVARRNAQSSNIFGLIWNRSDASPYRAMASSRRETRSYALPGSTEEFLLDPWIAFLRSRGVQLRSGCRVKLVRPRIDDVQIVTNSGQEQFDAVIFTGFVHDAYDLLDRSGIARPLDCRRHTHRKAFTIDLDPREKVLASGDVQIYAGAGITTVVQPDENRCVTLAAIPRSTGNEFVLEHVRGQLELAHEPRRVRTRTNWLPGEAVFTGEYVDPLRIEQPLQHRVYFAGSYTDNSYPLDSAEGACRSAYYAVARLAKDHDGVTLRSGLGLPSAVQVRRASPSPRAHPNAPAHTRLDSALRAMVSQAAVRLVPLVSDVVFEEMSGCSWPLAQAAVYVANHRSVFDVLAGVLAFRHLRVSPRLVVARKYFDKGVSAKILYAIGALPALRGSDATVNAGIAAIRAGDSVAIMPEGRITAVDDVPGAGYGRGAAMMAIETGAPIVPIGSSGTHLVWKNSRPWPLVNRDRPRVTIVIGRPIDPTGLSCQELTDRIRQAVCELEVHAERGVPAGPHVATA
;
A
#
# COMPACT_ATOMS: atom_id res chain seq x y z
N MET A 1 24.60 18.47 -0.40
CA MET A 1 23.95 18.01 -1.64
C MET A 1 22.95 19.05 -2.15
N LYS A 2 22.90 19.25 -3.47
CA LYS A 2 21.90 20.03 -4.18
C LYS A 2 20.81 19.09 -4.71
N ILE A 3 19.60 19.21 -4.18
CA ILE A 3 18.51 18.25 -4.42
C ILE A 3 17.34 18.96 -5.10
N CYS A 4 16.86 18.38 -6.21
CA CYS A 4 15.67 18.85 -6.90
C CYS A 4 14.44 18.05 -6.47
N VAL A 5 13.32 18.72 -6.21
CA VAL A 5 11.99 18.11 -6.06
C VAL A 5 11.12 18.59 -7.21
N VAL A 6 10.61 17.69 -8.04
CA VAL A 6 9.77 18.02 -9.19
C VAL A 6 8.31 17.85 -8.81
N GLY A 7 7.56 18.95 -8.79
CA GLY A 7 6.18 19.05 -8.31
C GLY A 7 6.09 19.59 -6.88
N SER A 8 5.09 20.42 -6.62
CA SER A 8 4.83 21.04 -5.31
C SER A 8 3.52 20.58 -4.67
N GLY A 9 3.02 19.40 -5.07
CA GLY A 9 1.92 18.75 -4.37
C GLY A 9 2.28 18.43 -2.91
N ILE A 10 1.34 17.86 -2.15
CA ILE A 10 1.59 17.45 -0.75
C ILE A 10 2.84 16.55 -0.63
N SER A 11 3.08 15.64 -1.58
CA SER A 11 4.30 14.82 -1.62
C SER A 11 5.57 15.65 -1.83
N GLY A 12 5.52 16.66 -2.70
CA GLY A 12 6.64 17.57 -2.97
C GLY A 12 6.97 18.46 -1.78
N LEU A 13 5.95 19.08 -1.18
CA LEU A 13 6.11 19.90 0.03
C LEU A 13 6.62 19.06 1.21
N ALA A 14 6.12 17.83 1.37
CA ALA A 14 6.60 16.90 2.39
C ALA A 14 8.06 16.47 2.13
N ALA A 15 8.42 16.13 0.88
CA ALA A 15 9.79 15.77 0.53
C ALA A 15 10.76 16.92 0.82
N ALA A 16 10.41 18.14 0.41
CA ALA A 16 11.20 19.32 0.72
C ALA A 16 11.33 19.54 2.24
N HIS A 17 10.23 19.41 2.99
CA HIS A 17 10.22 19.53 4.44
C HIS A 17 11.20 18.56 5.09
N TYR A 18 11.12 17.26 4.78
CA TYR A 18 12.06 16.26 5.33
C TYR A 18 13.52 16.53 4.96
N LEU A 19 13.78 17.16 3.81
CA LEU A 19 15.13 17.50 3.38
C LEU A 19 15.69 18.76 4.07
N THR A 20 14.84 19.64 4.61
CA THR A 20 15.28 20.88 5.30
C THR A 20 15.99 20.64 6.62
N ASP A 21 15.86 19.44 7.19
CA ASP A 21 16.49 19.09 8.47
C ASP A 21 18.00 18.85 8.38
N HIS A 22 18.57 18.86 7.16
CA HIS A 22 19.98 18.59 6.96
C HIS A 22 20.75 19.87 6.54
N PRO A 23 21.65 20.40 7.38
CA PRO A 23 22.31 21.69 7.14
C PRO A 23 23.23 21.71 5.92
N GLY A 24 23.57 20.55 5.34
CA GLY A 24 24.36 20.43 4.11
C GLY A 24 23.54 20.38 2.81
N HIS A 25 22.21 20.54 2.86
CA HIS A 25 21.34 20.43 1.68
C HIS A 25 20.87 21.77 1.14
N SER A 26 20.99 21.93 -0.19
CA SER A 26 20.32 22.97 -0.95
C SER A 26 19.14 22.35 -1.71
N VAL A 27 17.92 22.62 -1.25
CA VAL A 27 16.70 22.02 -1.83
C VAL A 27 16.04 23.02 -2.78
N THR A 28 15.73 22.58 -4.00
CA THR A 28 14.94 23.34 -4.97
C THR A 28 13.69 22.56 -5.34
N VAL A 29 12.52 23.18 -5.20
CA VAL A 29 11.23 22.64 -5.61
C VAL A 29 10.80 23.35 -6.89
N LEU A 30 10.57 22.58 -7.96
CA LEU A 30 10.14 23.06 -9.26
C LEU A 30 8.67 22.70 -9.49
N GLU A 31 7.81 23.71 -9.61
CA GLU A 31 6.39 23.57 -9.92
C GLU A 31 6.11 24.02 -11.36
N ALA A 32 5.40 23.19 -12.12
CA ALA A 32 5.05 23.49 -13.49
C ALA A 32 3.95 24.55 -13.60
N ALA A 33 3.00 24.55 -12.66
CA ALA A 33 1.96 25.56 -12.56
C ALA A 33 2.50 26.89 -12.02
N SER A 34 1.78 27.99 -12.24
CA SER A 34 2.12 29.30 -11.65
C SER A 34 1.91 29.35 -10.12
N GLN A 35 1.14 28.41 -9.58
CA GLN A 35 0.79 28.30 -8.17
C GLN A 35 1.29 26.96 -7.59
N PHE A 36 1.66 26.98 -6.32
CA PHE A 36 2.10 25.79 -5.58
C PHE A 36 0.93 24.96 -5.04
N GLY A 37 1.21 23.73 -4.62
CA GLY A 37 0.27 22.87 -3.88
C GLY A 37 -0.30 21.71 -4.70
N GLY A 38 -0.09 21.65 -6.01
CA GLY A 38 -0.63 20.60 -6.87
C GLY A 38 -2.14 20.43 -6.68
N ARG A 39 -2.63 19.22 -6.36
CA ARG A 39 -4.05 18.96 -6.07
C ARG A 39 -4.55 19.59 -4.74
N ALA A 40 -3.64 20.15 -3.94
CA ALA A 40 -4.00 20.94 -2.76
C ALA A 40 -4.28 22.41 -3.09
N ASN A 41 -3.97 22.89 -4.31
CA ASN A 41 -4.10 24.30 -4.67
C ASN A 41 -5.55 24.82 -4.68
N VAL A 42 -5.65 26.15 -4.66
CA VAL A 42 -6.90 26.90 -4.81
C VAL A 42 -6.74 27.78 -6.04
N THR A 43 -7.64 27.64 -7.02
CA THR A 43 -7.62 28.42 -8.25
C THR A 43 -8.79 29.42 -8.27
N PRO A 44 -8.91 30.32 -9.27
CA PRO A 44 -10.11 31.14 -9.43
C PRO A 44 -11.42 30.33 -9.52
N ASP A 45 -11.32 29.08 -10.00
CA ASP A 45 -12.42 28.11 -10.08
C ASP A 45 -12.72 27.40 -8.75
N GLY A 46 -11.96 27.71 -7.69
CA GLY A 46 -12.13 27.20 -6.35
C GLY A 46 -11.17 26.06 -5.99
N GLU A 47 -11.50 25.36 -4.90
CA GLU A 47 -10.69 24.26 -4.39
C GLU A 47 -10.89 22.97 -5.19
N HIS A 48 -9.84 22.14 -5.24
CA HIS A 48 -9.90 20.80 -5.83
C HIS A 48 -10.91 19.86 -5.14
N GLY A 49 -11.18 20.11 -3.87
CA GLY A 49 -12.11 19.34 -3.04
C GLY A 49 -11.85 19.57 -1.54
N PRO A 50 -12.74 19.07 -0.66
CA PRO A 50 -12.63 19.30 0.77
C PRO A 50 -11.43 18.58 1.38
N ARG A 51 -10.82 19.21 2.40
CA ARG A 51 -9.70 18.63 3.15
C ARG A 51 -10.19 18.03 4.45
N ILE A 52 -10.18 16.70 4.50
CA ILE A 52 -10.54 15.93 5.69
C ILE A 52 -9.29 15.19 6.17
N PHE A 53 -8.90 15.45 7.41
CA PHE A 53 -7.74 14.86 8.07
C PHE A 53 -8.23 13.83 9.07
N LEU A 54 -7.76 12.61 8.98
CA LEU A 54 -8.13 11.57 9.93
C LEU A 54 -7.16 11.58 11.11
N ALA A 55 -7.64 11.23 12.30
CA ALA A 55 -6.81 11.22 13.50
C ALA A 55 -5.64 10.22 13.45
N ASP A 56 -5.72 9.20 12.60
CA ASP A 56 -4.68 8.19 12.36
C ASP A 56 -3.66 8.61 11.29
N TYR A 57 -3.72 9.85 10.80
CA TYR A 57 -2.66 10.40 9.95
C TYR A 57 -1.45 10.70 10.82
N HIS A 58 -0.37 9.95 10.64
CA HIS A 58 0.84 10.10 11.45
C HIS A 58 1.84 11.01 10.75
N TYR A 59 2.10 10.76 9.46
CA TYR A 59 3.13 11.49 8.71
C TYR A 59 2.67 12.92 8.41
N LEU A 60 1.44 13.09 7.91
CA LEU A 60 0.93 14.42 7.62
C LEU A 60 0.75 15.24 8.89
N LEU A 61 0.02 14.73 9.90
CA LEU A 61 -0.22 15.51 11.12
C LEU A 61 1.07 15.77 11.91
N GLY A 62 2.08 14.91 11.77
CA GLY A 62 3.43 15.16 12.28
C GLY A 62 4.05 16.41 11.66
N LEU A 63 4.12 16.47 10.33
CA LEU A 63 4.61 17.64 9.60
C LEU A 63 3.82 18.92 9.91
N LEU A 64 2.49 18.82 9.99
CA LEU A 64 1.64 19.99 10.26
C LEU A 64 1.84 20.58 11.67
N ARG A 65 2.37 19.82 12.64
CA ARG A 65 2.72 20.36 13.97
C ARG A 65 3.93 21.28 13.93
N GLU A 66 4.77 21.16 12.91
CA GLU A 66 6.02 21.91 12.82
C GLU A 66 5.88 23.21 12.05
N ILE A 67 4.80 23.33 11.27
CA ILE A 67 4.54 24.48 10.41
C ILE A 67 3.84 25.56 11.24
N PRO A 68 4.46 26.73 11.49
CA PRO A 68 3.83 27.81 12.23
C PRO A 68 2.71 28.46 11.42
N ALA A 69 1.59 28.77 12.08
CA ALA A 69 0.44 29.50 11.55
C ALA A 69 -0.20 30.33 12.68
N GLY A 70 -0.08 31.66 12.60
CA GLY A 70 -0.75 32.58 13.55
C GLY A 70 -0.43 32.33 15.03
N GLY A 71 0.85 32.09 15.37
CA GLY A 71 1.30 31.84 16.74
C GLY A 71 1.06 30.42 17.28
N ARG A 72 0.45 29.53 16.47
CA ARG A 72 0.29 28.10 16.74
C ARG A 72 0.82 27.28 15.57
N SER A 73 0.65 25.96 15.56
CA SER A 73 0.95 25.15 14.38
C SER A 73 -0.27 25.01 13.44
N VAL A 74 -0.04 24.67 12.18
CA VAL A 74 -1.12 24.29 11.24
C VAL A 74 -1.94 23.14 11.80
N ARG A 75 -1.32 22.19 12.52
CA ARG A 75 -2.03 21.10 13.19
C ARG A 75 -3.03 21.61 14.23
N ASP A 76 -2.67 22.63 14.98
CA ASP A 76 -3.50 23.19 16.06
C ASP A 76 -4.65 24.04 15.51
N ALA A 77 -4.51 24.58 14.29
CA ALA A 77 -5.57 25.29 13.59
C ALA A 77 -6.69 24.36 13.10
N LEU A 78 -6.44 23.05 12.98
CA LEU A 78 -7.44 22.08 12.51
C LEU A 78 -8.63 21.98 13.47
N ARG A 79 -9.84 22.11 12.93
CA ARG A 79 -11.10 22.00 13.68
C ARG A 79 -11.59 20.57 13.68
N LYS A 80 -12.05 20.09 14.84
CA LYS A 80 -12.72 18.79 14.93
C LYS A 80 -14.05 18.86 14.17
N CYS A 81 -14.33 17.85 13.36
CA CYS A 81 -15.56 17.83 12.58
C CYS A 81 -16.67 17.08 13.31
N ARG A 82 -17.89 17.60 13.19
CA ARG A 82 -19.13 16.84 13.34
C ARG A 82 -19.47 16.19 11.99
N ARG A 83 -20.02 14.98 12.00
CA ARG A 83 -20.23 14.20 10.78
C ARG A 83 -21.67 13.74 10.69
N PHE A 84 -22.28 14.01 9.55
CA PHE A 84 -23.66 13.67 9.25
C PHE A 84 -23.71 12.75 8.03
N ALA A 85 -24.45 11.66 8.16
CA ALA A 85 -24.73 10.75 7.06
C ALA A 85 -26.20 10.84 6.64
N GLY A 86 -26.42 10.81 5.32
CA GLY A 86 -27.76 10.87 4.75
C GLY A 86 -28.48 9.54 4.90
N ARG A 87 -29.75 9.59 5.33
CA ARG A 87 -30.65 8.45 5.42
C ARG A 87 -31.47 8.31 4.13
N SER A 88 -32.04 7.13 3.92
CA SER A 88 -32.89 6.84 2.75
C SER A 88 -34.20 7.63 2.74
N ASP A 89 -34.63 8.16 3.88
CA ASP A 89 -35.82 9.01 4.03
C ASP A 89 -35.52 10.50 3.77
N GLY A 90 -34.28 10.85 3.39
CA GLY A 90 -33.86 12.22 3.13
C GLY A 90 -33.37 12.99 4.36
N THR A 91 -33.44 12.41 5.56
CA THR A 91 -32.98 13.05 6.80
C THR A 91 -31.48 12.82 7.05
N TRP A 92 -30.89 13.61 7.94
CA TRP A 92 -29.48 13.50 8.33
C TRP A 92 -29.34 12.97 9.75
N VAL A 93 -28.34 12.11 9.98
CA VAL A 93 -28.00 11.64 11.32
C VAL A 93 -26.52 11.86 11.60
N GLU A 94 -26.23 12.38 12.80
CA GLU A 94 -24.86 12.53 13.27
C GLU A 94 -24.24 11.15 13.58
N ILE A 95 -23.06 10.89 13.04
CA ILE A 95 -22.33 9.63 13.23
C ILE A 95 -20.97 9.89 13.88
N ASP A 96 -20.66 9.09 14.88
CA ASP A 96 -19.39 9.12 15.62
C ASP A 96 -18.27 8.33 14.94
N HIS A 97 -18.53 7.71 13.79
CA HIS A 97 -17.57 6.86 13.09
C HIS A 97 -17.66 7.02 11.58
N ILE A 98 -16.50 7.00 10.89
CA ILE A 98 -16.43 7.16 9.42
C ILE A 98 -17.17 6.05 8.65
N HIS A 99 -17.31 4.89 9.28
CA HIS A 99 -18.13 3.79 8.80
C HIS A 99 -19.39 3.69 9.63
N ALA A 100 -20.55 4.01 9.05
CA ALA A 100 -21.83 4.01 9.73
C ALA A 100 -22.19 2.67 10.38
N PHE A 101 -21.72 1.54 9.84
CA PHE A 101 -21.96 0.22 10.45
C PHE A 101 -21.21 0.04 11.80
N LEU A 102 -20.08 0.73 11.99
CA LEU A 102 -19.27 0.71 13.22
C LEU A 102 -19.64 1.84 14.19
N ALA A 103 -20.49 2.78 13.77
CA ALA A 103 -20.90 3.91 14.60
C ALA A 103 -21.57 3.43 15.90
N ARG A 104 -21.31 4.05 17.03
CA ARG A 104 -21.98 3.73 18.31
C ARG A 104 -23.04 4.75 18.70
N THR A 105 -23.33 5.71 17.82
CA THR A 105 -24.40 6.70 18.01
C THR A 105 -25.71 6.03 18.47
N ARG A 106 -26.23 6.49 19.62
CA ARG A 106 -27.56 6.12 20.12
C ARG A 106 -28.63 6.62 19.16
N GLY A 107 -29.65 5.80 18.86
CA GLY A 107 -30.74 6.16 17.93
C GLY A 107 -30.50 5.80 16.46
N LEU A 108 -29.37 5.16 16.12
CA LEU A 108 -29.16 4.55 14.79
C LEU A 108 -29.61 3.08 14.78
N SER A 109 -30.75 2.80 14.14
CA SER A 109 -31.27 1.43 14.02
C SER A 109 -30.38 0.55 13.14
N ALA A 110 -30.50 -0.76 13.25
CA ALA A 110 -29.80 -1.70 12.35
C ALA A 110 -30.15 -1.47 10.87
N ARG A 111 -31.40 -1.07 10.59
CA ARG A 111 -31.86 -0.70 9.24
C ARG A 111 -31.20 0.57 8.75
N ASP A 112 -31.06 1.60 9.59
CA ASP A 112 -30.37 2.84 9.21
C ASP A 112 -28.89 2.60 8.96
N ARG A 113 -28.23 1.81 9.81
CA ARG A 113 -26.82 1.42 9.63
C ARG A 113 -26.60 0.72 8.31
N PHE A 114 -27.49 -0.21 7.97
CA PHE A 114 -27.44 -0.92 6.69
C PHE A 114 -27.80 -0.02 5.51
N SER A 115 -28.82 0.83 5.64
CA SER A 115 -29.27 1.77 4.61
C SER A 115 -28.19 2.81 4.31
N ILE A 116 -27.56 3.40 5.33
CA ILE A 116 -26.43 4.34 5.17
C ILE A 116 -25.24 3.60 4.56
N ALA A 117 -24.86 2.43 5.08
CA ALA A 117 -23.76 1.66 4.50
C ALA A 117 -24.02 1.25 3.03
N LYS A 118 -25.28 0.93 2.68
CA LYS A 118 -25.73 0.59 1.33
C LYS A 118 -25.87 1.81 0.42
N SER A 119 -26.32 2.96 0.93
CA SER A 119 -26.41 4.23 0.20
C SER A 119 -25.03 4.78 -0.09
N ASP A 120 -24.09 4.70 0.86
CA ASP A 120 -22.67 4.90 0.62
C ASP A 120 -22.16 3.96 -0.46
N TRP A 121 -22.63 2.71 -0.51
CA TRP A 121 -22.26 1.71 -1.52
C TRP A 121 -22.84 2.00 -2.91
N HIS A 122 -24.12 2.38 -3.00
CA HIS A 122 -24.83 2.67 -4.25
C HIS A 122 -24.47 4.04 -4.81
N ALA A 123 -24.20 5.01 -3.93
CA ALA A 123 -23.80 6.36 -4.33
C ALA A 123 -22.29 6.49 -4.60
N LYS A 124 -21.50 5.50 -4.18
CA LYS A 124 -20.15 5.22 -4.74
C LYS A 124 -20.18 4.78 -6.21
N LEU A 125 -21.35 4.65 -6.83
CA LEU A 125 -21.53 3.89 -8.06
C LEU A 125 -22.38 4.59 -9.13
N VAL A 126 -22.46 5.93 -9.17
CA VAL A 126 -23.28 6.74 -10.12
C VAL A 126 -24.61 7.18 -9.50
N ALA A 127 -24.82 8.49 -9.38
CA ALA A 127 -26.14 9.05 -9.15
C ALA A 127 -27.06 8.64 -10.31
N ARG A 128 -28.23 8.05 -9.98
CA ARG A 128 -29.35 7.58 -10.84
C ARG A 128 -29.07 7.40 -12.35
N ARG A 129 -29.32 6.19 -12.86
CA ARG A 129 -29.38 5.83 -14.30
C ARG A 129 -29.95 6.97 -15.16
N ASN A 130 -29.08 7.71 -15.82
CA ASN A 130 -29.26 8.12 -17.20
C ASN A 130 -28.14 7.43 -17.99
N ALA A 131 -28.54 6.73 -19.06
CA ALA A 131 -27.70 5.80 -19.79
C ALA A 131 -26.40 6.48 -20.27
N GLN A 132 -25.28 5.74 -20.20
CA GLN A 132 -23.90 6.17 -20.48
C GLN A 132 -23.14 6.76 -19.27
N SER A 133 -22.90 5.94 -18.25
CA SER A 133 -21.78 6.15 -17.34
C SER A 133 -20.60 5.29 -17.77
N SER A 134 -19.46 5.91 -18.07
CA SER A 134 -18.15 5.22 -18.17
C SER A 134 -17.46 5.07 -16.81
N ASN A 135 -18.08 5.55 -15.72
CA ASN A 135 -17.55 5.47 -14.37
C ASN A 135 -17.88 4.11 -13.75
N ILE A 136 -17.09 3.09 -14.09
CA ILE A 136 -17.14 1.71 -13.55
C ILE A 136 -16.48 1.58 -12.16
N PHE A 137 -16.06 2.71 -11.58
CA PHE A 137 -15.05 2.78 -10.54
C PHE A 137 -15.68 3.08 -9.17
N GLY A 138 -16.36 2.06 -8.62
CA GLY A 138 -16.78 2.04 -7.22
C GLY A 138 -15.57 1.96 -6.29
N LEU A 139 -15.69 2.50 -5.07
CA LEU A 139 -14.63 2.52 -4.04
C LEU A 139 -14.06 1.13 -3.68
N ILE A 140 -14.68 0.03 -4.13
CA ILE A 140 -14.21 -1.36 -3.95
C ILE A 140 -13.45 -1.87 -5.17
N TRP A 141 -13.76 -1.38 -6.38
CA TRP A 141 -13.08 -1.73 -7.64
C TRP A 141 -11.94 -0.76 -7.99
N ASN A 142 -11.90 0.42 -7.34
CA ASN A 142 -10.77 1.37 -7.30
C ASN A 142 -9.63 0.96 -6.36
N ARG A 143 -9.70 -0.27 -5.89
CA ARG A 143 -8.81 -0.82 -4.89
C ARG A 143 -8.24 -2.08 -5.55
N SER A 144 -6.91 -2.20 -5.62
CA SER A 144 -6.29 -3.53 -5.71
C SER A 144 -7.03 -4.45 -4.72
N ASP A 145 -7.27 -5.72 -5.04
CA ASP A 145 -8.10 -6.67 -4.26
C ASP A 145 -7.85 -6.68 -2.73
N ALA A 146 -6.70 -6.15 -2.29
CA ALA A 146 -6.30 -5.98 -0.90
C ALA A 146 -6.79 -4.70 -0.17
N SER A 147 -7.22 -3.63 -0.85
CA SER A 147 -7.40 -2.30 -0.23
C SER A 147 -8.73 -2.09 0.55
N PRO A 148 -9.87 -2.76 0.27
CA PRO A 148 -11.08 -2.54 1.06
C PRO A 148 -10.91 -2.98 2.51
N TYR A 149 -10.26 -4.13 2.69
CA TYR A 149 -9.93 -4.70 3.99
C TYR A 149 -8.81 -3.94 4.70
N ARG A 150 -7.81 -3.39 3.98
CA ARG A 150 -6.78 -2.51 4.59
C ARG A 150 -7.38 -1.19 5.07
N ALA A 151 -8.28 -0.59 4.29
CA ALA A 151 -9.00 0.62 4.67
C ALA A 151 -9.92 0.35 5.87
N MET A 152 -10.62 -0.79 5.90
CA MET A 152 -11.45 -1.20 7.04
C MET A 152 -10.62 -1.56 8.29
N ALA A 153 -9.41 -2.12 8.12
CA ALA A 153 -8.55 -2.51 9.24
C ALA A 153 -7.85 -1.31 9.89
N SER A 154 -7.47 -0.30 9.10
CA SER A 154 -6.96 0.99 9.62
C SER A 154 -8.06 1.80 10.30
N SER A 155 -9.27 1.82 9.72
CA SER A 155 -10.41 2.56 10.27
C SER A 155 -11.15 1.88 11.43
N ARG A 156 -10.83 0.62 11.76
CA ARG A 156 -11.48 -0.14 12.85
C ARG A 156 -11.27 0.45 14.25
N ARG A 157 -10.36 1.41 14.40
CA ARG A 157 -9.96 1.95 15.71
C ARG A 157 -10.50 3.34 16.02
N GLU A 158 -10.90 4.15 15.03
CA GLU A 158 -10.93 5.61 15.27
C GLU A 158 -12.16 6.37 14.80
N THR A 159 -12.59 7.30 15.64
CA THR A 159 -13.89 8.00 15.61
C THR A 159 -13.78 9.47 15.17
N ARG A 160 -12.56 10.00 15.00
CA ARG A 160 -12.32 11.46 14.89
C ARG A 160 -11.76 11.87 13.54
N SER A 161 -12.28 12.97 13.01
CA SER A 161 -11.78 13.66 11.83
C SER A 161 -11.68 15.15 12.09
N TYR A 162 -10.80 15.80 11.35
CA TYR A 162 -10.57 17.23 11.37
C TYR A 162 -10.66 17.81 9.97
N ALA A 163 -10.83 19.12 9.88
CA ALA A 163 -10.80 19.89 8.64
C ALA A 163 -10.18 21.25 8.92
N LEU A 164 -9.81 21.95 7.84
CA LEU A 164 -9.36 23.33 7.95
C LEU A 164 -10.55 24.23 8.36
N PRO A 165 -10.31 25.29 9.14
CA PRO A 165 -11.35 26.27 9.47
C PRO A 165 -11.78 27.10 8.24
N GLY A 166 -10.94 27.16 7.21
CA GLY A 166 -11.14 27.98 6.02
C GLY A 166 -10.38 27.47 4.79
N SER A 167 -9.96 28.40 3.93
CA SER A 167 -9.31 28.10 2.64
C SER A 167 -8.11 27.16 2.77
N THR A 168 -7.99 26.18 1.85
CA THR A 168 -6.78 25.34 1.77
C THR A 168 -5.52 26.18 1.54
N GLU A 169 -5.62 27.29 0.81
CA GLU A 169 -4.47 28.16 0.54
C GLU A 169 -3.96 28.79 1.85
N GLU A 170 -4.83 29.53 2.55
CA GLU A 170 -4.50 30.28 3.76
C GLU A 170 -4.10 29.36 4.94
N PHE A 171 -4.85 28.27 5.16
CA PHE A 171 -4.68 27.46 6.37
C PHE A 171 -3.73 26.28 6.21
N LEU A 172 -3.26 25.98 4.99
CA LEU A 172 -2.35 24.86 4.75
C LEU A 172 -1.17 25.22 3.86
N LEU A 173 -1.40 25.80 2.68
CA LEU A 173 -0.33 25.99 1.70
C LEU A 173 0.57 27.17 2.03
N ASP A 174 0.00 28.34 2.28
CA ASP A 174 0.77 29.56 2.56
C ASP A 174 1.69 29.40 3.79
N PRO A 175 1.22 28.85 4.94
CA PRO A 175 2.09 28.61 6.08
C PRO A 175 3.20 27.62 5.77
N TRP A 176 2.91 26.56 5.00
CA TRP A 176 3.89 25.54 4.65
C TRP A 176 4.95 26.09 3.69
N ILE A 177 4.54 26.85 2.69
CA ILE A 177 5.42 27.53 1.74
C ILE A 177 6.31 28.54 2.46
N ALA A 178 5.74 29.36 3.34
CA ALA A 178 6.49 30.30 4.16
C ALA A 178 7.50 29.59 5.06
N PHE A 179 7.10 28.50 5.70
CA PHE A 179 7.99 27.66 6.51
C PHE A 179 9.16 27.12 5.68
N LEU A 180 8.92 26.52 4.52
CA LEU A 180 9.98 26.00 3.66
C LEU A 180 10.94 27.10 3.19
N ARG A 181 10.43 28.27 2.80
CA ARG A 181 11.27 29.44 2.46
C ARG A 181 12.14 29.88 3.63
N SER A 182 11.58 29.93 4.84
CA SER A 182 12.33 30.28 6.06
C SER A 182 13.46 29.29 6.36
N ARG A 183 13.35 28.05 5.86
CA ARG A 183 14.36 27.00 5.95
C ARG A 183 15.32 26.96 4.75
N GLY A 184 15.28 27.97 3.88
CA GLY A 184 16.18 28.09 2.73
C GLY A 184 15.80 27.27 1.50
N VAL A 185 14.60 26.68 1.45
CA VAL A 185 14.14 25.96 0.26
C VAL A 185 13.81 26.95 -0.87
N GLN A 186 14.37 26.70 -2.04
CA GLN A 186 14.07 27.47 -3.25
C GLN A 186 12.80 26.94 -3.91
N LEU A 187 11.69 27.66 -3.79
CA LEU A 187 10.41 27.32 -4.43
C LEU A 187 10.25 28.14 -5.72
N ARG A 188 10.19 27.46 -6.89
CA ARG A 188 10.06 28.09 -8.21
C ARG A 188 8.81 27.59 -8.92
N SER A 189 7.90 28.49 -9.26
CA SER A 189 6.67 28.18 -10.02
C SER A 189 6.81 28.57 -11.50
N GLY A 190 5.91 28.06 -12.34
CA GLY A 190 5.99 28.23 -13.81
C GLY A 190 7.20 27.52 -14.44
N CYS A 191 7.87 26.64 -13.70
CA CYS A 191 9.08 25.92 -14.08
C CYS A 191 8.73 24.49 -14.50
N ARG A 192 8.24 24.33 -15.74
CA ARG A 192 7.92 23.01 -16.29
C ARG A 192 9.20 22.26 -16.67
N VAL A 193 9.44 21.15 -15.98
CA VAL A 193 10.49 20.19 -16.36
C VAL A 193 10.10 19.50 -17.68
N LYS A 194 10.99 19.57 -18.66
CA LYS A 194 10.81 18.99 -20.00
C LYS A 194 11.59 17.69 -20.18
N LEU A 195 12.79 17.62 -19.61
CA LEU A 195 13.69 16.46 -19.71
C LEU A 195 14.48 16.27 -18.43
N VAL A 196 14.81 15.01 -18.14
CA VAL A 196 15.64 14.59 -17.01
C VAL A 196 16.72 13.70 -17.57
N ARG A 197 17.99 14.05 -17.36
CA ARG A 197 19.13 13.27 -17.86
C ARG A 197 19.99 12.84 -16.68
N PRO A 198 19.76 11.63 -16.15
CA PRO A 198 20.64 11.05 -15.15
C PRO A 198 22.04 10.86 -15.74
N ARG A 199 23.08 11.20 -14.98
CA ARG A 199 24.48 10.93 -15.29
C ARG A 199 25.10 10.15 -14.12
N ILE A 200 26.38 9.82 -14.26
CA ILE A 200 27.12 9.06 -13.23
C ILE A 200 27.16 9.87 -11.92
N ASP A 201 27.53 11.14 -11.99
CA ASP A 201 27.79 11.99 -10.81
C ASP A 201 26.66 12.97 -10.47
N ASP A 202 25.77 13.25 -11.42
CA ASP A 202 24.70 14.23 -11.25
C ASP A 202 23.43 13.86 -12.03
N VAL A 203 22.42 14.72 -11.92
CA VAL A 203 21.20 14.70 -12.72
C VAL A 203 21.00 16.08 -13.32
N GLN A 204 20.95 16.13 -14.66
CA GLN A 204 20.60 17.34 -15.38
C GLN A 204 19.09 17.46 -15.51
N ILE A 205 18.54 18.58 -15.05
CA ILE A 205 17.13 18.94 -15.19
C ILE A 205 17.02 20.04 -16.25
N VAL A 206 16.22 19.79 -17.29
CA VAL A 206 15.92 20.76 -18.34
C VAL A 206 14.50 21.26 -18.14
N THR A 207 14.33 22.57 -18.03
CA THR A 207 13.05 23.25 -17.85
C THR A 207 12.68 24.08 -19.07
N ASN A 208 11.54 24.78 -19.02
CA ASN A 208 11.19 25.83 -19.97
C ASN A 208 12.07 27.09 -19.89
N SER A 209 12.79 27.32 -18.78
CA SER A 209 13.61 28.52 -18.56
C SER A 209 15.12 28.27 -18.63
N GLY A 210 15.56 27.01 -18.75
CA GLY A 210 16.98 26.67 -18.84
C GLY A 210 17.30 25.27 -18.35
N GLN A 211 18.58 25.00 -18.12
CA GLN A 211 19.09 23.71 -17.63
C GLN A 211 19.91 23.90 -16.36
N GLU A 212 19.78 22.97 -15.41
CA GLU A 212 20.47 23.04 -14.11
C GLU A 212 20.87 21.64 -13.62
N GLN A 213 22.01 21.56 -12.94
CA GLN A 213 22.54 20.31 -12.37
C GLN A 213 22.17 20.15 -10.89
N PHE A 214 21.88 18.91 -10.51
CA PHE A 214 21.54 18.49 -9.15
C PHE A 214 22.22 17.15 -8.81
N ASP A 215 22.52 16.92 -7.53
CA ASP A 215 23.07 15.65 -7.06
C ASP A 215 22.03 14.53 -7.03
N ALA A 216 20.76 14.90 -6.84
CA ALA A 216 19.62 13.98 -6.82
C ALA A 216 18.31 14.70 -7.18
N VAL A 217 17.32 13.93 -7.66
CA VAL A 217 15.98 14.41 -7.96
C VAL A 217 14.90 13.50 -7.36
N ILE A 218 13.87 14.09 -6.76
CA ILE A 218 12.66 13.41 -6.30
C ILE A 218 11.47 13.86 -7.17
N PHE A 219 10.91 12.94 -7.96
CA PHE A 219 9.70 13.16 -8.75
C PHE A 219 8.45 12.96 -7.90
N THR A 220 7.63 14.00 -7.85
CA THR A 220 6.37 14.01 -7.07
C THR A 220 5.13 14.38 -7.88
N GLY A 221 5.34 14.72 -9.16
CA GLY A 221 4.27 14.99 -10.13
C GLY A 221 3.34 13.79 -10.31
N PHE A 222 2.14 14.04 -10.83
CA PHE A 222 1.17 12.98 -11.04
C PHE A 222 1.69 11.92 -12.03
N VAL A 223 1.24 10.67 -11.90
CA VAL A 223 1.82 9.53 -12.64
C VAL A 223 1.83 9.73 -14.16
N HIS A 224 0.83 10.43 -14.73
CA HIS A 224 0.83 10.75 -16.17
C HIS A 224 1.92 11.74 -16.54
N ASP A 225 2.08 12.82 -15.77
CA ASP A 225 3.14 13.80 -15.99
C ASP A 225 4.52 13.17 -15.79
N ALA A 226 4.64 12.27 -14.81
CA ALA A 226 5.84 11.49 -14.59
C ALA A 226 6.12 10.55 -15.76
N TYR A 227 5.12 9.82 -16.27
CA TYR A 227 5.30 8.90 -17.39
C TYR A 227 5.73 9.63 -18.67
N ASP A 228 5.01 10.69 -19.06
CA ASP A 228 5.34 11.46 -20.28
C ASP A 228 6.72 12.11 -20.19
N LEU A 229 7.15 12.48 -18.98
CA LEU A 229 8.49 13.00 -18.75
C LEU A 229 9.55 11.89 -18.85
N LEU A 230 9.28 10.72 -18.28
CA LEU A 230 10.20 9.58 -18.34
C LEU A 230 10.33 9.02 -19.75
N ASP A 231 9.24 8.92 -20.50
CA ASP A 231 9.23 8.46 -21.88
C ASP A 231 10.07 9.37 -22.78
N ARG A 232 9.84 10.69 -22.73
CA ARG A 232 10.67 11.68 -23.44
C ARG A 232 12.13 11.69 -23.00
N SER A 233 12.41 11.24 -21.78
CA SER A 233 13.76 11.13 -21.24
C SER A 233 14.43 9.79 -21.61
N GLY A 234 13.76 8.89 -22.35
CA GLY A 234 14.28 7.57 -22.72
C GLY A 234 14.27 6.55 -21.57
N ILE A 235 13.44 6.77 -20.55
CA ILE A 235 13.42 6.06 -19.26
C ILE A 235 12.19 5.13 -19.12
N ALA A 236 11.31 5.06 -20.13
CA ALA A 236 9.99 4.45 -20.00
C ALA A 236 9.98 2.97 -19.55
N ARG A 237 9.04 2.68 -18.64
CA ARG A 237 8.57 1.32 -18.31
C ARG A 237 7.06 1.24 -18.52
N PRO A 238 6.47 0.06 -18.81
CA PRO A 238 5.03 -0.07 -18.97
C PRO A 238 4.29 0.23 -17.65
N LEU A 239 3.66 1.40 -17.56
CA LEU A 239 2.75 1.81 -16.49
C LEU A 239 1.33 1.90 -17.07
N ASP A 240 0.39 1.12 -16.55
CA ASP A 240 -1.03 1.22 -16.97
C ASP A 240 -1.71 2.39 -16.24
N CYS A 241 -1.58 3.59 -16.80
CA CYS A 241 -2.13 4.82 -16.23
C CYS A 241 -3.58 5.10 -16.67
N ARG A 242 -4.24 4.20 -17.39
CA ARG A 242 -5.55 4.47 -18.03
C ARG A 242 -6.73 4.52 -17.06
N ARG A 243 -6.53 4.26 -15.76
CA ARG A 243 -7.59 4.19 -14.74
C ARG A 243 -7.55 5.39 -13.80
N HIS A 244 -8.49 6.31 -13.99
CA HIS A 244 -8.70 7.45 -13.09
C HIS A 244 -10.20 7.77 -12.97
N THR A 245 -10.58 8.42 -11.87
CA THR A 245 -11.97 8.86 -11.64
C THR A 245 -12.10 10.37 -11.72
N HIS A 246 -13.08 10.82 -12.50
CA HIS A 246 -13.46 12.23 -12.64
C HIS A 246 -14.35 12.70 -11.49
N ARG A 247 -14.23 13.97 -11.13
CA ARG A 247 -14.99 14.59 -10.05
C ARG A 247 -15.33 16.04 -10.37
N LYS A 248 -16.36 16.58 -9.71
CA LYS A 248 -16.63 18.01 -9.66
C LYS A 248 -16.48 18.49 -8.23
N ALA A 249 -15.81 19.61 -8.04
CA ALA A 249 -15.69 20.28 -6.77
C ALA A 249 -16.34 21.66 -6.84
N PHE A 250 -16.99 22.05 -5.76
CA PHE A 250 -17.63 23.34 -5.62
C PHE A 250 -17.09 24.02 -4.38
N THR A 251 -16.76 25.29 -4.52
CA THR A 251 -16.48 26.18 -3.40
C THR A 251 -17.58 27.22 -3.35
N ILE A 252 -18.33 27.21 -2.25
CA ILE A 252 -19.59 27.96 -2.13
C ILE A 252 -19.46 28.91 -0.95
N ASP A 253 -19.52 30.20 -1.22
CA ASP A 253 -19.60 31.23 -0.20
C ASP A 253 -21.07 31.39 0.19
N LEU A 254 -21.38 31.10 1.45
CA LEU A 254 -22.72 31.06 2.00
C LEU A 254 -23.13 32.45 2.53
N ASP A 255 -24.43 32.69 2.63
CA ASP A 255 -24.92 33.85 3.36
C ASP A 255 -24.66 33.66 4.87
N PRO A 256 -24.07 34.63 5.59
CA PRO A 256 -23.82 34.52 7.03
C PRO A 256 -25.07 34.27 7.89
N ARG A 257 -26.27 34.50 7.34
CA ARG A 257 -27.55 34.22 8.02
C ARG A 257 -27.96 32.75 7.96
N GLU A 258 -27.24 31.92 7.21
CA GLU A 258 -27.58 30.50 7.08
C GLU A 258 -27.49 29.76 8.41
N LYS A 259 -28.56 29.02 8.75
CA LYS A 259 -28.65 28.30 10.03
C LYS A 259 -27.54 27.28 10.23
N VAL A 260 -27.05 26.67 9.15
CA VAL A 260 -25.97 25.67 9.20
C VAL A 260 -24.65 26.25 9.73
N LEU A 261 -24.46 27.57 9.65
CA LEU A 261 -23.29 28.28 10.15
C LEU A 261 -23.38 28.57 11.66
N ALA A 262 -24.59 28.63 12.22
CA ALA A 262 -24.83 29.05 13.61
C ALA A 262 -24.20 28.14 14.66
N SER A 263 -23.87 26.88 14.32
CA SER A 263 -23.22 25.96 15.25
C SER A 263 -21.78 26.35 15.60
N GLY A 264 -21.10 27.09 14.71
CA GLY A 264 -19.65 27.36 14.80
C GLY A 264 -18.75 26.13 14.64
N ASP A 265 -19.33 24.94 14.48
CA ASP A 265 -18.60 23.69 14.29
C ASP A 265 -18.41 23.39 12.81
N VAL A 266 -17.23 22.90 12.44
CA VAL A 266 -17.02 22.34 11.11
C VAL A 266 -17.84 21.06 10.97
N GLN A 267 -18.65 20.98 9.92
CA GLN A 267 -19.59 19.89 9.71
C GLN A 267 -19.31 19.20 8.38
N ILE A 268 -19.33 17.87 8.37
CA ILE A 268 -19.18 17.04 7.18
C ILE A 268 -20.50 16.35 6.90
N TYR A 269 -21.10 16.63 5.75
CA TYR A 269 -22.28 15.92 5.27
C TYR A 269 -21.89 15.00 4.13
N ALA A 270 -22.18 13.70 4.27
CA ALA A 270 -21.88 12.69 3.26
C ALA A 270 -23.13 11.87 2.90
N GLY A 271 -23.51 11.89 1.63
CA GLY A 271 -24.65 11.14 1.11
C GLY A 271 -24.76 11.27 -0.40
N ALA A 272 -25.41 10.31 -1.06
CA ALA A 272 -25.66 10.36 -2.51
C ALA A 272 -24.42 10.62 -3.42
N GLY A 273 -23.21 10.27 -2.96
CA GLY A 273 -21.97 10.43 -3.74
C GLY A 273 -21.41 11.86 -3.69
N ILE A 274 -22.02 12.70 -2.84
CA ILE A 274 -21.67 14.09 -2.60
C ILE A 274 -21.18 14.19 -1.15
N THR A 275 -20.03 14.80 -0.98
CA THR A 275 -19.46 15.11 0.34
C THR A 275 -19.26 16.61 0.43
N THR A 276 -19.88 17.23 1.43
CA THR A 276 -19.83 18.67 1.67
C THR A 276 -19.21 18.93 3.04
N VAL A 277 -18.22 19.82 3.10
CA VAL A 277 -17.61 20.28 4.35
C VAL A 277 -17.97 21.74 4.55
N VAL A 278 -18.73 22.03 5.60
CA VAL A 278 -19.13 23.38 5.99
C VAL A 278 -18.06 23.95 6.93
N GLN A 279 -17.61 25.17 6.64
CA GLN A 279 -16.57 25.89 7.34
C GLN A 279 -17.16 27.22 7.85
N PRO A 280 -17.76 27.22 9.06
CA PRO A 280 -18.50 28.37 9.56
C PRO A 280 -17.64 29.63 9.74
N ASP A 281 -16.38 29.46 10.13
CA ASP A 281 -15.44 30.57 10.38
C ASP A 281 -15.26 31.48 9.14
N GLU A 282 -15.41 30.93 7.93
CA GLU A 282 -15.34 31.68 6.66
C GLU A 282 -16.69 31.82 5.94
N ASN A 283 -17.81 31.45 6.58
CA ASN A 283 -19.14 31.42 5.96
C ASN A 283 -19.16 30.70 4.62
N ARG A 284 -18.56 29.50 4.53
CA ARG A 284 -18.44 28.77 3.25
C ARG A 284 -18.61 27.28 3.40
N CYS A 285 -18.74 26.59 2.27
CA CYS A 285 -18.57 25.15 2.21
C CYS A 285 -17.80 24.72 0.96
N VAL A 286 -17.16 23.55 1.05
CA VAL A 286 -16.48 22.89 -0.06
C VAL A 286 -17.12 21.53 -0.30
N THR A 287 -17.63 21.33 -1.51
CA THR A 287 -18.32 20.11 -1.91
C THR A 287 -17.50 19.35 -2.94
N LEU A 288 -17.47 18.03 -2.83
CA LEU A 288 -16.94 17.12 -3.83
C LEU A 288 -18.03 16.14 -4.24
N ALA A 289 -18.32 16.10 -5.53
CA ALA A 289 -19.26 15.19 -6.15
C ALA A 289 -18.51 14.17 -7.02
N ALA A 290 -18.62 12.89 -6.65
CA ALA A 290 -18.11 11.76 -7.43
C ALA A 290 -19.19 11.28 -8.41
N ILE A 291 -19.47 12.10 -9.42
CA ILE A 291 -20.61 11.98 -10.34
C ILE A 291 -20.15 11.83 -11.80
N PRO A 292 -20.99 11.26 -12.69
CA PRO A 292 -20.70 11.22 -14.13
C PRO A 292 -20.41 12.60 -14.71
N ARG A 293 -19.60 12.65 -15.79
CA ARG A 293 -19.31 13.89 -16.52
C ARG A 293 -20.57 14.60 -17.01
N SER A 294 -21.62 13.84 -17.36
CA SER A 294 -22.91 14.35 -17.83
C SER A 294 -23.79 14.99 -16.75
N THR A 295 -23.44 14.88 -15.46
CA THR A 295 -24.24 15.48 -14.39
C THR A 295 -24.06 17.01 -14.39
N GLY A 296 -25.15 17.76 -14.55
CA GLY A 296 -25.17 19.22 -14.51
C GLY A 296 -24.72 19.79 -13.16
N ASN A 297 -24.27 21.05 -13.15
CA ASN A 297 -23.81 21.69 -11.91
C ASN A 297 -25.00 22.01 -11.00
N GLU A 298 -26.13 22.40 -11.60
CA GLU A 298 -27.40 22.76 -10.97
C GLU A 298 -27.90 21.62 -10.09
N PHE A 299 -27.85 20.38 -10.59
CA PHE A 299 -28.22 19.19 -9.82
C PHE A 299 -27.41 19.05 -8.51
N VAL A 300 -26.10 19.32 -8.57
CA VAL A 300 -25.24 19.23 -7.37
C VAL A 300 -25.55 20.38 -6.42
N LEU A 301 -25.76 21.58 -6.94
CA LEU A 301 -26.07 22.76 -6.14
C LEU A 301 -27.44 22.64 -5.47
N GLU A 302 -28.47 22.14 -6.16
CA GLU A 302 -29.77 21.82 -5.58
C GLU A 302 -29.65 20.76 -4.49
N HIS A 303 -28.82 19.73 -4.70
CA HIS A 303 -28.55 18.73 -3.68
C HIS A 303 -27.88 19.35 -2.45
N VAL A 304 -26.88 20.21 -2.63
CA VAL A 304 -26.22 20.92 -1.52
C VAL A 304 -27.19 21.85 -0.79
N ARG A 305 -28.04 22.58 -1.54
CA ARG A 305 -29.07 23.47 -0.99
C ARG A 305 -30.04 22.70 -0.10
N GLY A 306 -30.54 21.55 -0.57
CA GLY A 306 -31.41 20.68 0.22
C GLY A 306 -30.68 20.00 1.39
N GLN A 307 -29.44 19.54 1.17
CA GLN A 307 -28.61 18.88 2.19
C GLN A 307 -28.31 19.79 3.39
N LEU A 308 -28.05 21.07 3.14
CA LEU A 308 -27.70 22.06 4.16
C LEU A 308 -28.90 22.91 4.60
N GLU A 309 -30.08 22.66 4.05
CA GLU A 309 -31.31 23.43 4.29
C GLU A 309 -31.11 24.95 4.09
N LEU A 310 -30.40 25.33 3.01
CA LEU A 310 -30.06 26.73 2.76
C LEU A 310 -31.32 27.57 2.49
N ALA A 311 -31.50 28.63 3.25
CA ALA A 311 -32.63 29.54 3.14
C ALA A 311 -32.36 30.71 2.18
N HIS A 312 -31.09 31.04 1.97
CA HIS A 312 -30.64 32.14 1.13
C HIS A 312 -29.93 31.63 -0.13
N GLU A 313 -29.75 32.51 -1.11
CA GLU A 313 -28.92 32.19 -2.28
C GLU A 313 -27.44 32.29 -1.89
N PRO A 314 -26.58 31.35 -2.36
CA PRO A 314 -25.15 31.47 -2.17
C PRO A 314 -24.62 32.80 -2.72
N ARG A 315 -23.71 33.43 -1.98
CA ARG A 315 -23.10 34.71 -2.39
C ARG A 315 -22.20 34.53 -3.59
N ARG A 316 -21.52 33.39 -3.68
CA ARG A 316 -20.64 33.04 -4.79
C ARG A 316 -20.47 31.54 -4.88
N VAL A 317 -20.50 31.02 -6.11
CA VAL A 317 -20.23 29.62 -6.41
C VAL A 317 -19.07 29.56 -7.38
N ARG A 318 -18.01 28.83 -7.00
CA ARG A 318 -16.88 28.50 -7.87
C ARG A 318 -16.90 27.00 -8.12
N THR A 319 -16.75 26.60 -9.38
CA THR A 319 -16.84 25.19 -9.77
C THR A 319 -15.55 24.76 -10.45
N ARG A 320 -14.89 23.76 -9.89
CA ARG A 320 -13.72 23.13 -10.47
C ARG A 320 -14.06 21.73 -10.99
N THR A 321 -13.85 21.56 -12.28
CA THR A 321 -14.18 20.32 -12.97
C THR A 321 -12.91 19.50 -13.18
N ASN A 322 -12.67 18.54 -12.30
CA ASN A 322 -11.46 17.72 -12.28
C ASN A 322 -11.54 16.61 -13.34
N TRP A 323 -11.45 16.97 -14.62
CA TRP A 323 -11.55 16.04 -15.75
C TRP A 323 -10.20 15.71 -16.39
N LEU A 324 -9.18 16.52 -16.16
CA LEU A 324 -7.83 16.26 -16.63
C LEU A 324 -7.20 15.11 -15.83
N PRO A 325 -6.36 14.25 -16.45
CA PRO A 325 -5.66 13.19 -15.73
C PRO A 325 -4.93 13.70 -14.49
N GLY A 326 -4.18 14.81 -14.59
CA GLY A 326 -3.44 15.43 -13.47
C GLY A 326 -4.31 15.93 -12.30
N GLU A 327 -5.61 16.10 -12.51
CA GLU A 327 -6.57 16.50 -11.48
C GLU A 327 -7.46 15.33 -11.01
N ALA A 328 -7.41 14.21 -11.72
CA ALA A 328 -8.17 13.03 -11.35
C ALA A 328 -7.54 12.30 -10.16
N VAL A 329 -8.34 11.49 -9.48
CA VAL A 329 -7.81 10.54 -8.51
C VAL A 329 -7.39 9.28 -9.25
N PHE A 330 -6.17 8.83 -8.96
CA PHE A 330 -5.63 7.62 -9.55
C PHE A 330 -6.36 6.40 -8.98
N THR A 331 -6.84 5.53 -9.86
CA THR A 331 -7.62 4.34 -9.47
C THR A 331 -7.04 3.04 -10.02
N GLY A 332 -5.77 3.08 -10.45
CA GLY A 332 -5.00 1.92 -10.89
C GLY A 332 -4.28 1.19 -9.76
N GLU A 333 -3.48 0.19 -10.13
CA GLU A 333 -2.53 -0.42 -9.21
C GLU A 333 -1.47 0.59 -8.81
N TYR A 334 -1.18 0.68 -7.51
CA TYR A 334 -0.11 1.53 -7.01
C TYR A 334 1.21 1.21 -7.72
N VAL A 335 1.91 2.26 -8.10
CA VAL A 335 3.18 2.10 -8.79
C VAL A 335 4.26 1.79 -7.78
N ASP A 336 4.96 0.66 -7.95
CA ASP A 336 6.14 0.34 -7.16
C ASP A 336 7.30 1.28 -7.58
N PRO A 337 7.76 2.18 -6.69
CA PRO A 337 8.84 3.11 -7.02
C PRO A 337 10.10 2.38 -7.49
N LEU A 338 10.43 1.24 -6.89
CA LEU A 338 11.62 0.46 -7.25
C LEU A 338 11.54 -0.08 -8.68
N ARG A 339 10.33 -0.28 -9.19
CA ARG A 339 10.12 -0.62 -10.60
C ARG A 339 10.28 0.57 -11.51
N ILE A 340 10.25 1.83 -11.09
CA ILE A 340 10.56 2.94 -12.01
C ILE A 340 12.05 3.27 -11.93
N GLU A 341 12.64 3.08 -10.75
CA GLU A 341 13.96 3.62 -10.41
C GLU A 341 15.11 2.73 -10.85
N GLN A 342 14.90 1.44 -11.04
CA GLN A 342 15.88 0.62 -11.75
C GLN A 342 15.60 0.78 -13.24
N PRO A 343 16.55 1.02 -14.16
CA PRO A 343 18.02 1.06 -14.03
C PRO A 343 18.64 2.44 -13.71
N LEU A 344 17.88 3.44 -13.25
CA LEU A 344 18.31 4.84 -12.99
C LEU A 344 19.18 5.03 -11.72
N GLN A 345 19.85 3.97 -11.27
CA GLN A 345 19.94 3.55 -9.87
C GLN A 345 20.56 4.49 -8.83
N HIS A 346 21.08 5.68 -9.15
CA HIS A 346 21.91 6.40 -8.16
C HIS A 346 21.41 7.76 -7.72
N ARG A 347 20.44 8.38 -8.42
CA ARG A 347 20.12 9.80 -8.17
C ARG A 347 18.66 10.20 -8.46
N VAL A 348 17.80 9.26 -8.87
CA VAL A 348 16.39 9.52 -9.22
C VAL A 348 15.46 8.76 -8.28
N TYR A 349 14.53 9.48 -7.65
CA TYR A 349 13.61 8.94 -6.64
C TYR A 349 12.17 9.34 -6.99
N PHE A 350 11.18 8.51 -6.64
CA PHE A 350 9.76 8.83 -6.82
C PHE A 350 9.02 8.86 -5.50
N ALA A 351 8.13 9.84 -5.36
CA ALA A 351 7.15 9.93 -4.29
C ALA A 351 5.80 10.39 -4.86
N GLY A 352 4.72 10.13 -4.15
CA GLY A 352 3.38 10.48 -4.63
C GLY A 352 2.36 9.53 -4.06
N SER A 353 1.14 10.01 -3.82
CA SER A 353 0.07 9.18 -3.26
C SER A 353 -0.39 8.05 -4.18
N TYR A 354 0.05 8.01 -5.45
CA TYR A 354 -0.13 6.90 -6.39
C TYR A 354 0.94 5.79 -6.27
N THR A 355 1.96 5.99 -5.43
CA THR A 355 3.04 5.01 -5.22
C THR A 355 2.70 4.00 -4.13
N ASP A 356 3.19 2.77 -4.24
CA ASP A 356 2.85 1.71 -3.28
C ASP A 356 3.33 2.06 -1.88
N ASN A 357 2.36 2.23 -0.97
CA ASN A 357 2.57 2.58 0.41
C ASN A 357 1.51 1.88 1.26
N SER A 358 1.74 1.74 2.57
CA SER A 358 0.79 0.98 3.41
C SER A 358 -0.51 1.72 3.72
N TYR A 359 -0.66 2.98 3.30
CA TYR A 359 -1.92 3.70 3.39
C TYR A 359 -2.76 3.40 2.14
N PRO A 360 -3.94 2.76 2.25
CA PRO A 360 -4.60 2.10 1.13
C PRO A 360 -5.40 3.05 0.20
N LEU A 361 -5.19 4.36 0.32
CA LEU A 361 -5.95 5.40 -0.37
C LEU A 361 -5.03 6.50 -0.93
N ASP A 362 -5.36 6.97 -2.14
CA ASP A 362 -4.83 8.21 -2.72
C ASP A 362 -5.21 9.39 -1.79
N SER A 363 -4.28 9.76 -0.91
CA SER A 363 -4.50 10.63 0.23
C SER A 363 -3.26 11.47 0.53
N ALA A 364 -3.45 12.57 1.26
CA ALA A 364 -2.36 13.41 1.73
C ALA A 364 -1.42 12.67 2.70
N GLU A 365 -1.94 11.73 3.49
CA GLU A 365 -1.13 10.83 4.33
C GLU A 365 -0.25 9.91 3.48
N GLY A 366 -0.81 9.26 2.46
CA GLY A 366 -0.04 8.45 1.51
C GLY A 366 1.01 9.28 0.75
N ALA A 367 0.71 10.53 0.41
CA ALA A 367 1.67 11.47 -0.19
C ALA A 367 2.84 11.79 0.75
N CYS A 368 2.58 12.13 2.02
CA CYS A 368 3.64 12.43 2.99
C CYS A 368 4.47 11.19 3.31
N ARG A 369 3.84 10.02 3.36
CA ARG A 369 4.51 8.76 3.64
C ARG A 369 5.42 8.30 2.50
N SER A 370 4.97 8.41 1.26
CA SER A 370 5.81 8.11 0.09
C SER A 370 6.98 9.07 -0.02
N ALA A 371 6.78 10.36 0.29
CA ALA A 371 7.86 11.35 0.39
C ALA A 371 8.91 10.96 1.44
N TYR A 372 8.46 10.55 2.63
CA TYR A 372 9.36 10.06 3.68
C TYR A 372 10.21 8.89 3.19
N TYR A 373 9.61 7.89 2.53
CA TYR A 373 10.36 6.73 2.02
C TYR A 373 11.32 7.08 0.87
N ALA A 374 10.96 8.03 0.00
CA ALA A 374 11.85 8.49 -1.06
C ALA A 374 13.09 9.20 -0.48
N VAL A 375 12.89 10.10 0.48
CA VAL A 375 13.99 10.77 1.21
C VAL A 375 14.81 9.75 2.00
N ALA A 376 14.17 8.74 2.59
CA ALA A 376 14.86 7.69 3.34
C ALA A 376 15.77 6.83 2.49
N ARG A 377 15.38 6.58 1.24
CA ARG A 377 16.24 5.86 0.32
C ARG A 377 17.35 6.75 -0.20
N LEU A 378 17.06 8.01 -0.55
CA LEU A 378 18.08 8.99 -0.90
C LEU A 378 19.15 9.06 0.20
N ALA A 379 18.73 9.00 1.47
CA ALA A 379 19.63 8.94 2.60
C ALA A 379 20.48 7.68 2.73
N LYS A 380 19.93 6.55 2.31
CA LYS A 380 20.67 5.29 2.30
C LYS A 380 21.71 5.25 1.17
N ASP A 381 21.37 5.85 0.03
CA ASP A 381 22.21 5.82 -1.16
C ASP A 381 23.34 6.87 -1.09
N HIS A 382 23.19 7.91 -0.27
CA HIS A 382 24.15 9.01 -0.11
C HIS A 382 24.45 9.24 1.37
N ASP A 383 25.70 8.97 1.78
CA ASP A 383 26.22 9.23 3.13
C ASP A 383 26.22 10.74 3.43
N GLY A 384 25.06 11.26 3.83
CA GLY A 384 24.87 12.70 4.03
C GLY A 384 23.43 13.15 4.18
N VAL A 385 22.47 12.25 4.37
CA VAL A 385 21.08 12.62 4.68
C VAL A 385 20.69 11.87 5.94
N THR A 386 20.16 12.58 6.94
CA THR A 386 19.69 11.98 8.18
C THR A 386 18.17 12.00 8.19
N LEU A 387 17.54 10.84 8.40
CA LEU A 387 16.11 10.74 8.62
C LEU A 387 15.76 11.05 10.06
N ARG A 388 14.68 11.80 10.28
CA ARG A 388 14.15 11.99 11.63
C ARG A 388 13.65 10.68 12.22
N SER A 389 14.19 10.32 13.38
CA SER A 389 13.67 9.29 14.29
C SER A 389 12.50 9.79 15.15
N GLY A 390 12.23 11.11 15.17
CA GLY A 390 11.43 11.79 16.19
C GLY A 390 9.95 12.07 15.91
N LEU A 391 9.34 11.54 14.84
CA LEU A 391 7.91 11.79 14.54
C LEU A 391 6.92 11.13 15.54
N GLY A 392 7.41 10.53 16.64
CA GLY A 392 6.59 9.67 17.50
C GLY A 392 5.98 8.49 16.72
N LEU A 393 6.59 8.13 15.59
CA LEU A 393 6.21 6.95 14.82
C LEU A 393 6.39 5.74 15.76
N PRO A 394 5.40 4.84 15.87
CA PRO A 394 5.56 3.65 16.71
C PRO A 394 6.88 2.97 16.37
N SER A 395 7.66 2.58 17.38
CA SER A 395 8.95 1.86 17.23
C SER A 395 8.84 0.52 16.49
N ALA A 396 7.66 0.18 15.98
CA ALA A 396 7.32 -0.99 15.17
C ALA A 396 6.99 -0.65 13.70
N VAL A 397 7.26 0.56 13.21
CA VAL A 397 7.25 0.83 11.75
C VAL A 397 8.67 0.64 11.20
N GLN A 398 9.28 -0.51 11.50
CA GLN A 398 10.20 -1.09 10.54
C GLN A 398 9.45 -1.19 9.22
N VAL A 399 10.12 -0.86 8.12
CA VAL A 399 9.63 -0.93 6.76
C VAL A 399 8.92 -2.27 6.52
N ARG A 400 7.61 -2.33 6.77
CA ARG A 400 6.74 -3.35 6.17
C ARG A 400 6.70 -2.94 4.71
N ARG A 401 7.69 -3.46 3.95
CA ARG A 401 7.73 -3.45 2.49
C ARG A 401 6.31 -3.76 2.05
N ALA A 402 5.62 -2.76 1.49
CA ALA A 402 4.42 -3.05 0.75
C ALA A 402 4.85 -4.07 -0.31
N SER A 403 4.25 -5.25 -0.23
CA SER A 403 4.68 -6.37 -1.05
C SER A 403 4.19 -6.07 -2.46
N PRO A 404 5.08 -5.95 -3.46
CA PRO A 404 4.64 -5.94 -4.84
C PRO A 404 3.84 -7.22 -5.06
N SER A 405 2.75 -7.14 -5.83
CA SER A 405 2.16 -8.37 -6.36
C SER A 405 3.25 -9.09 -7.16
N PRO A 406 3.49 -10.40 -6.93
CA PRO A 406 4.31 -11.17 -7.83
C PRO A 406 3.64 -11.11 -9.21
N ARG A 407 4.31 -10.53 -10.21
CA ARG A 407 3.81 -10.54 -11.59
C ARG A 407 4.52 -11.62 -12.37
N ALA A 408 3.72 -12.39 -13.09
CA ALA A 408 4.11 -13.40 -14.06
C ALA A 408 4.91 -12.78 -15.23
N HIS A 409 5.73 -13.62 -15.87
CA HIS A 409 6.51 -13.27 -17.06
C HIS A 409 5.61 -12.70 -18.18
N PRO A 410 6.09 -11.74 -18.99
CA PRO A 410 5.31 -11.08 -20.03
C PRO A 410 4.66 -12.03 -21.05
N ASN A 411 5.22 -13.23 -21.21
CA ASN A 411 4.79 -14.23 -22.20
C ASN A 411 4.06 -15.44 -21.60
N ALA A 412 3.64 -15.40 -20.33
CA ALA A 412 2.95 -16.54 -19.73
C ALA A 412 1.49 -16.67 -20.24
N PRO A 413 1.05 -17.87 -20.65
CA PRO A 413 -0.27 -18.10 -21.23
C PRO A 413 -1.41 -17.78 -20.24
N ALA A 414 -2.58 -17.36 -20.75
CA ALA A 414 -3.66 -16.72 -19.98
C ALA A 414 -4.13 -17.47 -18.71
N HIS A 415 -4.01 -18.81 -18.66
CA HIS A 415 -4.34 -19.61 -17.47
C HIS A 415 -3.41 -19.31 -16.27
N THR A 416 -2.15 -18.95 -16.48
CA THR A 416 -1.18 -18.63 -15.40
C THR A 416 -1.47 -17.32 -14.65
N ARG A 417 -2.27 -16.40 -15.23
CA ARG A 417 -2.59 -15.09 -14.63
C ARG A 417 -3.67 -15.18 -13.56
N LEU A 418 -4.69 -16.01 -13.76
CA LEU A 418 -5.74 -16.29 -12.77
C LEU A 418 -5.15 -17.07 -11.57
N ASP A 419 -4.28 -18.03 -11.85
CA ASP A 419 -3.59 -18.83 -10.83
C ASP A 419 -2.69 -17.97 -9.92
N SER A 420 -1.99 -17.00 -10.49
CA SER A 420 -1.12 -16.07 -9.76
C SER A 420 -1.90 -15.15 -8.82
N ALA A 421 -3.05 -14.64 -9.27
CA ALA A 421 -3.94 -13.82 -8.44
C ALA A 421 -4.50 -14.63 -7.27
N LEU A 422 -4.93 -15.87 -7.51
CA LEU A 422 -5.44 -16.75 -6.46
C LEU A 422 -4.34 -17.16 -5.46
N ARG A 423 -3.13 -17.48 -5.92
CA ARG A 423 -1.94 -17.70 -5.04
C ARG A 423 -1.69 -16.48 -4.16
N ALA A 424 -1.76 -15.28 -4.73
CA ALA A 424 -1.58 -14.03 -3.98
C ALA A 424 -2.70 -13.82 -2.94
N MET A 425 -3.94 -14.20 -3.24
CA MET A 425 -5.05 -14.16 -2.28
C MET A 425 -4.84 -15.12 -1.10
N VAL A 426 -4.44 -16.37 -1.38
CA VAL A 426 -4.14 -17.37 -0.34
C VAL A 426 -2.99 -16.91 0.56
N SER A 427 -1.90 -16.39 -0.04
CA SER A 427 -0.78 -15.81 0.70
C SER A 427 -1.21 -14.61 1.58
N GLN A 428 -2.09 -13.74 1.07
CA GLN A 428 -2.62 -12.62 1.84
C GLN A 428 -3.51 -13.06 3.01
N ALA A 429 -4.27 -14.14 2.86
CA ALA A 429 -5.05 -14.71 3.95
C ALA A 429 -4.12 -15.25 5.06
N ALA A 430 -3.06 -15.98 4.69
CA ALA A 430 -2.07 -16.49 5.65
C ALA A 430 -1.43 -15.36 6.48
N VAL A 431 -0.99 -14.27 5.85
CA VAL A 431 -0.41 -13.09 6.53
C VAL A 431 -1.35 -12.45 7.54
N ARG A 432 -2.67 -12.56 7.34
CA ARG A 432 -3.68 -11.96 8.22
C ARG A 432 -4.06 -12.88 9.37
N LEU A 433 -4.11 -14.18 9.12
CA LEU A 433 -4.55 -15.17 10.10
C LEU A 433 -3.41 -15.61 11.03
N VAL A 434 -2.19 -15.75 10.50
CA VAL A 434 -1.03 -16.22 11.28
C VAL A 434 -0.70 -15.31 12.47
N PRO A 435 -0.69 -13.96 12.36
CA PRO A 435 -0.44 -13.09 13.52
C PRO A 435 -1.49 -13.16 14.63
N LEU A 436 -2.64 -13.80 14.39
CA LEU A 436 -3.64 -14.04 15.43
C LEU A 436 -3.28 -15.24 16.31
N VAL A 437 -2.45 -16.15 15.81
CA VAL A 437 -2.13 -17.44 16.44
C VAL A 437 -0.65 -17.64 16.71
N SER A 438 0.27 -16.88 16.08
CA SER A 438 1.71 -16.97 16.30
C SER A 438 2.44 -15.66 15.98
N ASP A 439 3.63 -15.49 16.59
CA ASP A 439 4.56 -14.41 16.25
C ASP A 439 5.66 -14.97 15.34
N VAL A 440 5.69 -14.54 14.08
CA VAL A 440 6.63 -15.09 13.07
C VAL A 440 7.83 -14.18 12.88
N VAL A 441 9.03 -14.75 12.96
CA VAL A 441 10.32 -14.10 12.72
C VAL A 441 10.97 -14.70 11.48
N PHE A 442 11.54 -13.84 10.63
CA PHE A 442 12.30 -14.25 9.44
C PHE A 442 13.77 -13.90 9.60
N GLU A 443 14.63 -14.85 9.25
CA GLU A 443 16.07 -14.64 9.14
C GLU A 443 16.53 -15.10 7.77
N GLU A 444 17.26 -14.23 7.05
CA GLU A 444 17.91 -14.58 5.80
C GLU A 444 19.42 -14.69 6.05
N MET A 445 20.04 -15.82 5.66
CA MET A 445 21.50 -15.92 5.71
C MET A 445 22.13 -14.88 4.78
N SER A 446 23.05 -14.07 5.31
CA SER A 446 23.67 -12.97 4.57
C SER A 446 24.41 -13.43 3.30
N GLY A 447 24.40 -12.57 2.26
CA GLY A 447 25.14 -12.77 1.01
C GLY A 447 24.29 -13.15 -0.21
N CYS A 448 22.96 -13.13 -0.13
CA CYS A 448 22.07 -13.46 -1.23
C CYS A 448 21.19 -12.29 -1.67
N SER A 449 20.95 -12.16 -2.97
CA SER A 449 20.00 -11.19 -3.55
C SER A 449 18.69 -11.88 -3.94
N TRP A 450 17.60 -11.53 -3.27
CA TRP A 450 16.25 -12.06 -3.55
C TRP A 450 15.35 -11.03 -4.27
N PRO A 451 14.44 -11.45 -5.18
CA PRO A 451 14.26 -12.81 -5.70
C PRO A 451 15.44 -13.23 -6.60
N LEU A 452 15.64 -14.55 -6.75
CA LEU A 452 16.66 -15.07 -7.66
C LEU A 452 16.27 -14.75 -9.11
N ALA A 453 17.28 -14.57 -9.98
CA ALA A 453 17.07 -14.32 -11.41
C ALA A 453 16.48 -15.52 -12.15
N GLN A 454 16.59 -16.72 -11.60
CA GLN A 454 16.08 -17.98 -12.16
C GLN A 454 15.10 -18.67 -11.21
N ALA A 455 14.28 -19.58 -11.77
CA ALA A 455 13.44 -20.48 -10.99
C ALA A 455 14.30 -21.36 -10.06
N ALA A 456 13.71 -21.84 -8.96
CA ALA A 456 14.43 -22.50 -7.87
C ALA A 456 13.55 -23.57 -7.22
N VAL A 457 14.20 -24.53 -6.55
CA VAL A 457 13.54 -25.56 -5.74
C VAL A 457 13.64 -25.19 -4.26
N TYR A 458 12.53 -24.81 -3.65
CA TYR A 458 12.47 -24.49 -2.23
C TYR A 458 12.23 -25.76 -1.41
N VAL A 459 13.09 -26.02 -0.44
CA VAL A 459 13.03 -27.24 0.38
C VAL A 459 12.93 -26.85 1.85
N ALA A 460 11.88 -27.30 2.53
CA ALA A 460 11.62 -26.97 3.93
C ALA A 460 11.39 -28.22 4.79
N ASN A 461 11.73 -28.16 6.08
CA ASN A 461 11.39 -29.21 7.04
C ASN A 461 9.88 -29.30 7.30
N HIS A 462 9.39 -30.46 7.77
CA HIS A 462 7.95 -30.70 8.00
C HIS A 462 7.60 -31.32 9.37
N ARG A 463 7.42 -30.50 10.41
CA ARG A 463 7.06 -30.85 11.80
C ARG A 463 5.59 -30.62 12.16
N SER A 464 4.85 -29.82 11.39
CA SER A 464 3.47 -29.43 11.65
C SER A 464 2.69 -29.15 10.35
N VAL A 465 1.36 -29.29 10.41
CA VAL A 465 0.46 -28.74 9.37
C VAL A 465 0.69 -27.24 9.16
N PHE A 466 1.13 -26.53 10.20
CA PHE A 466 1.42 -25.10 10.15
C PHE A 466 2.64 -24.75 9.27
N ASP A 467 3.54 -25.69 8.97
CA ASP A 467 4.70 -25.43 8.12
C ASP A 467 4.32 -25.01 6.70
N VAL A 468 3.17 -25.48 6.20
CA VAL A 468 2.66 -25.06 4.90
C VAL A 468 2.33 -23.56 4.92
N LEU A 469 1.76 -23.06 6.02
CA LEU A 469 1.50 -21.63 6.19
C LEU A 469 2.81 -20.85 6.42
N ALA A 470 3.74 -21.39 7.21
CA ALA A 470 5.07 -20.82 7.41
C ALA A 470 5.81 -20.65 6.06
N GLY A 471 5.80 -21.69 5.22
CA GLY A 471 6.35 -21.67 3.87
C GLY A 471 5.68 -20.63 2.99
N VAL A 472 4.35 -20.53 2.98
CA VAL A 472 3.62 -19.47 2.24
C VAL A 472 4.03 -18.06 2.69
N LEU A 473 4.32 -17.85 3.97
CA LEU A 473 4.84 -16.58 4.46
C LEU A 473 6.30 -16.35 4.04
N ALA A 474 7.14 -17.40 4.05
CA ALA A 474 8.52 -17.34 3.56
C ALA A 474 8.58 -16.99 2.06
N PHE A 475 7.75 -17.63 1.23
CA PHE A 475 7.68 -17.33 -0.20
C PHE A 475 7.24 -15.89 -0.45
N ARG A 476 6.32 -15.37 0.38
CA ARG A 476 5.96 -13.96 0.34
C ARG A 476 7.12 -13.04 0.74
N HIS A 477 7.86 -13.38 1.79
CA HIS A 477 9.05 -12.65 2.22
C HIS A 477 10.06 -12.52 1.08
N LEU A 478 10.29 -13.64 0.38
CA LEU A 478 11.17 -13.76 -0.78
C LEU A 478 10.59 -13.24 -2.11
N ARG A 479 9.31 -12.82 -2.12
CA ARG A 479 8.57 -12.36 -3.31
C ARG A 479 8.49 -13.40 -4.44
N VAL A 480 8.38 -14.68 -4.08
CA VAL A 480 8.23 -15.81 -5.00
C VAL A 480 6.86 -16.48 -4.81
N SER A 481 6.43 -17.25 -5.81
CA SER A 481 5.13 -17.96 -5.78
C SER A 481 5.27 -19.38 -6.33
N PRO A 482 6.00 -20.26 -5.62
CA PRO A 482 6.29 -21.59 -6.09
C PRO A 482 5.03 -22.45 -6.17
N ARG A 483 5.04 -23.46 -7.05
CA ARG A 483 4.07 -24.55 -7.05
C ARG A 483 4.34 -25.45 -5.85
N LEU A 484 3.35 -25.56 -4.97
CA LEU A 484 3.47 -26.38 -3.76
C LEU A 484 3.24 -27.85 -4.12
N VAL A 485 4.15 -28.72 -3.71
CA VAL A 485 3.94 -30.17 -3.76
C VAL A 485 3.11 -30.59 -2.55
N VAL A 486 1.90 -31.10 -2.79
CA VAL A 486 0.91 -31.43 -1.75
C VAL A 486 0.43 -32.86 -1.89
N ALA A 487 0.23 -33.58 -0.77
CA ALA A 487 -0.21 -34.97 -0.80
C ALA A 487 -1.51 -35.16 -1.62
N ARG A 488 -1.53 -36.17 -2.51
CA ARG A 488 -2.64 -36.44 -3.45
C ARG A 488 -4.02 -36.47 -2.80
N LYS A 489 -4.13 -37.03 -1.58
CA LYS A 489 -5.40 -37.11 -0.82
C LYS A 489 -6.14 -35.76 -0.64
N TYR A 490 -5.45 -34.63 -0.72
CA TYR A 490 -6.07 -33.29 -0.62
C TYR A 490 -6.69 -32.80 -1.93
N PHE A 491 -6.31 -33.42 -3.06
CA PHE A 491 -6.88 -33.16 -4.39
C PHE A 491 -8.16 -33.95 -4.66
N ASP A 492 -8.51 -34.90 -3.79
CA ASP A 492 -9.69 -35.76 -3.98
C ASP A 492 -10.92 -35.24 -3.19
N LYS A 493 -10.81 -34.12 -2.46
CA LYS A 493 -11.86 -33.61 -1.55
C LYS A 493 -12.32 -32.18 -1.87
N GLY A 494 -13.61 -32.02 -2.16
CA GLY A 494 -14.40 -30.79 -2.00
C GLY A 494 -13.75 -29.47 -2.45
N VAL A 495 -13.81 -28.45 -1.58
CA VAL A 495 -13.29 -27.09 -1.84
C VAL A 495 -11.77 -27.04 -1.85
N SER A 496 -11.09 -27.88 -1.06
CA SER A 496 -9.61 -27.92 -1.03
C SER A 496 -9.01 -28.35 -2.36
N ALA A 497 -9.61 -29.34 -3.03
CA ALA A 497 -9.20 -29.76 -4.37
C ALA A 497 -9.31 -28.60 -5.36
N LYS A 498 -10.44 -27.89 -5.38
CA LYS A 498 -10.66 -26.73 -6.26
C LYS A 498 -9.60 -25.64 -6.05
N ILE A 499 -9.26 -25.34 -4.79
CA ILE A 499 -8.23 -24.34 -4.47
C ILE A 499 -6.85 -24.83 -4.92
N LEU A 500 -6.48 -26.07 -4.61
CA LEU A 500 -5.17 -26.63 -4.97
C LEU A 500 -4.94 -26.69 -6.48
N TYR A 501 -5.95 -27.10 -7.26
CA TYR A 501 -5.89 -27.07 -8.72
C TYR A 501 -5.80 -25.64 -9.25
N ALA A 502 -6.60 -24.72 -8.70
CA ALA A 502 -6.61 -23.33 -9.17
C ALA A 502 -5.36 -22.53 -8.77
N ILE A 503 -4.63 -22.94 -7.73
CA ILE A 503 -3.29 -22.39 -7.46
C ILE A 503 -2.18 -23.20 -8.16
N GLY A 504 -2.51 -24.17 -9.01
CA GLY A 504 -1.53 -24.97 -9.75
C GLY A 504 -0.56 -25.75 -8.87
N ALA A 505 -1.01 -26.21 -7.69
CA ALA A 505 -0.24 -27.10 -6.82
C ALA A 505 -0.02 -28.46 -7.49
N LEU A 506 1.09 -29.12 -7.16
CA LEU A 506 1.48 -30.41 -7.74
C LEU A 506 1.09 -31.55 -6.78
N PRO A 507 0.30 -32.55 -7.22
CA PRO A 507 -0.03 -33.69 -6.39
C PRO A 507 1.19 -34.60 -6.19
N ALA A 508 1.53 -34.89 -4.93
CA ALA A 508 2.55 -35.87 -4.60
C ALA A 508 2.01 -37.28 -4.81
N LEU A 509 2.45 -37.92 -5.89
CA LEU A 509 2.17 -39.30 -6.25
C LEU A 509 3.35 -40.16 -5.80
N ARG A 510 3.16 -40.93 -4.72
CA ARG A 510 4.19 -41.84 -4.20
C ARG A 510 4.31 -43.06 -5.13
N GLY A 511 5.54 -43.52 -5.37
CA GLY A 511 5.80 -44.69 -6.21
C GLY A 511 5.81 -44.42 -7.71
N SER A 512 5.81 -43.16 -8.15
CA SER A 512 6.02 -42.79 -9.56
C SER A 512 6.81 -41.49 -9.70
N ASP A 513 7.46 -41.30 -10.85
CA ASP A 513 8.21 -40.08 -11.18
C ASP A 513 7.33 -38.92 -11.64
N ALA A 514 6.00 -39.11 -11.67
CA ALA A 514 5.06 -38.12 -12.18
C ALA A 514 5.13 -36.77 -11.45
N THR A 515 5.37 -36.79 -10.13
CA THR A 515 5.54 -35.56 -9.33
C THR A 515 6.81 -34.80 -9.74
N VAL A 516 7.90 -35.54 -9.91
CA VAL A 516 9.22 -34.99 -10.28
C VAL A 516 9.17 -34.43 -11.69
N ASN A 517 8.60 -35.17 -12.64
CA ASN A 517 8.43 -34.74 -14.04
C ASN A 517 7.56 -33.48 -14.15
N ALA A 518 6.48 -33.39 -13.37
CA ALA A 518 5.64 -32.19 -13.33
C ALA A 518 6.39 -30.98 -12.73
N GLY A 519 7.24 -31.21 -11.72
CA GLY A 519 8.11 -30.18 -11.15
C GLY A 519 9.17 -29.69 -12.14
N ILE A 520 9.84 -30.60 -12.86
CA ILE A 520 10.80 -30.28 -13.92
C ILE A 520 10.13 -29.42 -15.00
N ALA A 521 8.94 -29.82 -15.46
CA ALA A 521 8.18 -29.08 -16.47
C ALA A 521 7.83 -27.67 -15.98
N ALA A 522 7.43 -27.51 -14.71
CA ALA A 522 7.14 -26.22 -14.11
C ALA A 522 8.38 -25.31 -14.05
N ILE A 523 9.52 -25.85 -13.61
CA ILE A 523 10.78 -25.10 -13.52
C ILE A 523 11.28 -24.64 -14.90
N ARG A 524 11.20 -25.52 -15.91
CA ARG A 524 11.54 -25.15 -17.30
C ARG A 524 10.61 -24.08 -17.87
N ALA A 525 9.36 -24.02 -17.40
CA ALA A 525 8.41 -22.96 -17.73
C ALA A 525 8.61 -21.66 -16.92
N GLY A 526 9.61 -21.61 -16.03
CA GLY A 526 9.95 -20.45 -15.20
C GLY A 526 9.24 -20.39 -13.84
N ASP A 527 8.48 -21.43 -13.45
CA ASP A 527 7.87 -21.53 -12.13
C ASP A 527 8.83 -22.16 -11.12
N SER A 528 8.99 -21.56 -9.93
CA SER A 528 9.62 -22.26 -8.80
C SER A 528 8.76 -23.41 -8.28
N VAL A 529 9.36 -24.38 -7.60
CA VAL A 529 8.67 -25.49 -6.93
C VAL A 529 9.04 -25.49 -5.44
N ALA A 530 8.08 -25.79 -4.57
CA ALA A 530 8.31 -25.93 -3.13
C ALA A 530 7.89 -27.32 -2.65
N ILE A 531 8.77 -27.98 -1.90
CA ILE A 531 8.60 -29.36 -1.45
C ILE A 531 9.11 -29.55 -0.02
N MET A 532 8.41 -30.40 0.72
CA MET A 532 8.84 -30.94 2.01
C MET A 532 9.32 -32.38 1.79
N PRO A 533 10.65 -32.63 1.84
CA PRO A 533 11.25 -33.86 1.34
C PRO A 533 10.99 -35.07 2.23
N GLU A 534 10.58 -34.89 3.49
CA GLU A 534 10.19 -35.96 4.41
C GLU A 534 8.91 -36.69 3.94
N GLY A 535 8.09 -36.04 3.12
CA GLY A 535 6.86 -36.59 2.55
C GLY A 535 5.75 -36.91 3.56
N ARG A 536 6.00 -36.79 4.86
CA ARG A 536 5.07 -36.88 6.00
C ARG A 536 5.46 -35.83 7.03
N ILE A 537 4.52 -35.49 7.91
CA ILE A 537 4.85 -34.68 9.09
C ILE A 537 5.65 -35.57 10.04
N THR A 538 6.85 -35.13 10.42
CA THR A 538 7.72 -35.80 11.39
C THR A 538 7.32 -35.41 12.81
N ALA A 539 7.37 -36.37 13.73
CA ALA A 539 7.13 -36.10 15.15
C ALA A 539 8.29 -35.26 15.72
N VAL A 540 8.08 -34.60 16.86
CA VAL A 540 9.16 -33.81 17.51
C VAL A 540 10.33 -34.70 17.91
N ASP A 541 10.05 -35.93 18.34
CA ASP A 541 11.06 -36.91 18.75
C ASP A 541 11.70 -37.69 17.58
N ASP A 542 11.23 -37.48 16.34
CA ASP A 542 11.85 -38.08 15.15
C ASP A 542 13.19 -37.37 14.84
N VAL A 543 14.19 -38.15 14.42
CA VAL A 543 15.50 -37.65 13.97
C VAL A 543 15.29 -36.61 12.85
N PRO A 544 15.76 -35.36 13.01
CA PRO A 544 15.70 -34.34 11.97
C PRO A 544 16.30 -34.85 10.66
N GLY A 545 15.61 -34.63 9.54
CA GLY A 545 16.13 -35.01 8.23
C GLY A 545 15.99 -36.49 7.85
N ALA A 546 15.38 -37.34 8.69
CA ALA A 546 15.19 -38.74 8.39
C ALA A 546 14.18 -38.96 7.25
N GLY A 547 14.55 -39.76 6.24
CA GLY A 547 13.64 -40.16 5.16
C GLY A 547 13.46 -39.14 4.03
N TYR A 548 14.44 -38.25 3.79
CA TYR A 548 14.41 -37.30 2.68
C TYR A 548 14.31 -38.02 1.32
N GLY A 549 13.26 -37.72 0.57
CA GLY A 549 13.11 -38.18 -0.80
C GLY A 549 14.05 -37.46 -1.76
N ARG A 550 14.49 -38.18 -2.81
CA ARG A 550 15.39 -37.68 -3.86
C ARG A 550 14.77 -36.66 -4.82
N GLY A 551 13.45 -36.43 -4.74
CA GLY A 551 12.71 -35.65 -5.73
C GLY A 551 13.19 -34.20 -5.89
N ALA A 552 13.59 -33.54 -4.79
CA ALA A 552 14.13 -32.18 -4.85
C ALA A 552 15.47 -32.12 -5.62
N ALA A 553 16.38 -33.05 -5.31
CA ALA A 553 17.67 -33.16 -5.97
C ALA A 553 17.52 -33.52 -7.47
N MET A 554 16.61 -34.45 -7.79
CA MET A 554 16.31 -34.80 -9.19
C MET A 554 15.79 -33.60 -9.99
N MET A 555 14.84 -32.83 -9.43
CA MET A 555 14.33 -31.61 -10.09
C MET A 555 15.46 -30.59 -10.32
N ALA A 556 16.32 -30.36 -9.32
CA ALA A 556 17.41 -29.40 -9.41
C ALA A 556 18.47 -29.80 -10.44
N ILE A 557 18.92 -31.06 -10.44
CA ILE A 557 19.93 -31.57 -11.37
C ILE A 557 19.42 -31.49 -12.82
N GLU A 558 18.18 -31.92 -13.07
CA GLU A 558 17.61 -32.00 -14.42
C GLU A 558 17.28 -30.62 -15.03
N THR A 559 17.24 -29.58 -14.21
CA THR A 559 16.87 -28.22 -14.63
C THR A 559 17.98 -27.19 -14.47
N GLY A 560 19.04 -27.51 -13.72
CA GLY A 560 20.06 -26.56 -13.27
C GLY A 560 19.55 -25.55 -12.22
N ALA A 561 18.32 -25.70 -11.74
CA ALA A 561 17.74 -24.77 -10.78
C ALA A 561 18.38 -24.94 -9.39
N PRO A 562 18.75 -23.83 -8.70
CA PRO A 562 19.34 -23.90 -7.38
C PRO A 562 18.31 -24.37 -6.35
N ILE A 563 18.79 -25.03 -5.30
CA ILE A 563 17.96 -25.40 -4.16
C ILE A 563 18.07 -24.34 -3.08
N VAL A 564 16.93 -23.85 -2.59
CA VAL A 564 16.86 -22.91 -1.47
C VAL A 564 16.36 -23.64 -0.22
N PRO A 565 17.24 -23.95 0.74
CA PRO A 565 16.85 -24.61 1.98
C PRO A 565 16.18 -23.62 2.94
N ILE A 566 15.14 -24.08 3.64
CA ILE A 566 14.37 -23.32 4.63
C ILE A 566 14.24 -24.17 5.89
N GLY A 567 14.71 -23.63 7.02
CA GLY A 567 14.48 -24.23 8.34
C GLY A 567 13.37 -23.48 9.08
N SER A 568 12.48 -24.22 9.74
CA SER A 568 11.42 -23.63 10.55
C SER A 568 11.29 -24.31 11.92
N SER A 569 11.04 -23.52 12.96
CA SER A 569 10.83 -24.02 14.33
C SER A 569 9.67 -23.29 15.02
N GLY A 570 9.11 -23.93 16.05
CA GLY A 570 7.97 -23.43 16.83
C GLY A 570 6.58 -23.66 16.20
N THR A 571 6.51 -24.20 14.98
CA THR A 571 5.24 -24.44 14.26
C THR A 571 4.35 -25.47 14.95
N HIS A 572 4.93 -26.50 15.57
CA HIS A 572 4.24 -27.53 16.34
C HIS A 572 3.58 -26.99 17.63
N LEU A 573 4.04 -25.85 18.15
CA LEU A 573 3.42 -25.16 19.28
C LEU A 573 2.15 -24.42 18.86
N VAL A 574 2.03 -24.06 17.58
CA VAL A 574 0.87 -23.35 17.02
C VAL A 574 -0.21 -24.33 16.59
N TRP A 575 0.17 -25.40 15.88
CA TRP A 575 -0.77 -26.41 15.41
C TRP A 575 -0.23 -27.81 15.69
N LYS A 576 -0.75 -28.43 16.75
CA LYS A 576 -0.44 -29.82 17.10
C LYS A 576 -1.11 -30.77 16.10
N ASN A 577 -0.37 -31.77 15.62
CA ASN A 577 -0.87 -32.75 14.64
C ASN A 577 -2.11 -33.54 15.12
N SER A 578 -2.34 -33.62 16.44
CA SER A 578 -3.51 -34.25 17.05
C SER A 578 -4.78 -33.39 17.02
N ARG A 579 -4.73 -32.15 16.53
CA ARG A 579 -5.88 -31.23 16.54
C ARG A 579 -6.33 -30.79 15.13
N PRO A 580 -7.65 -30.66 14.91
CA PRO A 580 -8.20 -30.21 13.63
C PRO A 580 -8.04 -28.70 13.39
N TRP A 581 -7.66 -27.92 14.40
CA TRP A 581 -7.56 -26.44 14.34
C TRP A 581 -6.32 -25.95 15.13
N PRO A 582 -5.75 -24.78 14.78
CA PRO A 582 -4.61 -24.20 15.49
C PRO A 582 -4.99 -23.79 16.91
N LEU A 583 -4.00 -23.77 17.81
CA LEU A 583 -4.16 -23.30 19.18
C LEU A 583 -4.31 -21.78 19.19
N VAL A 584 -5.50 -21.30 19.56
CA VAL A 584 -5.73 -19.88 19.85
C VAL A 584 -5.30 -19.64 21.30
N ASN A 585 -4.01 -19.40 21.50
CA ASN A 585 -3.45 -19.12 22.82
C ASN A 585 -3.37 -17.61 23.09
N ARG A 586 -3.53 -17.21 24.36
CA ARG A 586 -3.39 -15.81 24.79
C ARG A 586 -1.92 -15.35 24.63
N ASP A 587 -1.00 -16.29 24.84
CA ASP A 587 0.43 -16.15 24.58
C ASP A 587 0.76 -16.81 23.23
N ARG A 588 0.98 -15.97 22.21
CA ARG A 588 1.23 -16.41 20.83
C ARG A 588 2.60 -17.08 20.74
N PRO A 589 2.70 -18.37 20.35
CA PRO A 589 3.99 -19.02 20.19
C PRO A 589 4.84 -18.33 19.13
N ARG A 590 6.14 -18.23 19.38
CA ARG A 590 7.10 -17.74 18.37
C ARG A 590 7.36 -18.83 17.34
N VAL A 591 7.34 -18.45 16.06
CA VAL A 591 7.74 -19.27 14.92
C VAL A 591 8.92 -18.60 14.24
N THR A 592 10.06 -19.27 14.20
CA THR A 592 11.27 -18.76 13.52
C THR A 592 11.42 -19.47 12.19
N ILE A 593 11.63 -18.70 11.12
CA ILE A 593 11.84 -19.21 9.77
C ILE A 593 13.17 -18.66 9.27
N VAL A 594 14.08 -19.56 8.89
CA VAL A 594 15.45 -19.24 8.49
C VAL A 594 15.63 -19.70 7.05
N ILE A 595 16.02 -18.76 6.18
CA ILE A 595 16.20 -18.98 4.75
C ILE A 595 17.69 -19.08 4.49
N GLY A 596 18.13 -20.25 4.02
CA GLY A 596 19.53 -20.53 3.77
C GLY A 596 20.02 -20.06 2.41
N ARG A 597 21.33 -20.18 2.22
CA ARG A 597 21.99 -19.87 0.95
C ARG A 597 21.59 -20.88 -0.13
N PRO A 598 21.35 -20.45 -1.38
CA PRO A 598 21.10 -21.37 -2.48
C PRO A 598 22.25 -22.36 -2.68
N ILE A 599 21.91 -23.63 -2.92
CA ILE A 599 22.82 -24.71 -3.26
C ILE A 599 22.76 -24.90 -4.78
N ASP A 600 23.91 -24.73 -5.44
CA ASP A 600 24.06 -25.02 -6.87
C ASP A 600 24.13 -26.54 -7.09
N PRO A 601 23.25 -27.13 -7.93
CA PRO A 601 23.27 -28.56 -8.22
C PRO A 601 24.44 -28.97 -9.15
N THR A 602 25.14 -28.02 -9.78
CA THR A 602 26.15 -28.28 -10.81
C THR A 602 27.26 -29.20 -10.30
N GLY A 603 27.49 -30.31 -11.02
CA GLY A 603 28.56 -31.25 -10.73
C GLY A 603 28.33 -32.19 -9.53
N LEU A 604 27.13 -32.19 -8.93
CA LEU A 604 26.78 -33.06 -7.80
C LEU A 604 25.93 -34.25 -8.25
N SER A 605 26.21 -35.43 -7.70
CA SER A 605 25.30 -36.57 -7.84
C SER A 605 24.00 -36.33 -7.06
N CYS A 606 22.94 -37.04 -7.44
CA CYS A 606 21.64 -36.94 -6.77
C CYS A 606 21.73 -37.28 -5.27
N GLN A 607 22.61 -38.22 -4.89
CA GLN A 607 22.83 -38.58 -3.49
C GLN A 607 23.55 -37.45 -2.74
N GLU A 608 24.68 -36.94 -3.26
CA GLU A 608 25.43 -35.86 -2.63
C GLU A 608 24.59 -34.60 -2.47
N LEU A 609 23.79 -34.25 -3.48
CA LEU A 609 22.89 -33.11 -3.39
C LEU A 609 21.79 -33.34 -2.35
N THR A 610 21.19 -34.54 -2.30
CA THR A 610 20.21 -34.88 -1.26
C THR A 610 20.81 -34.77 0.14
N ASP A 611 22.05 -35.22 0.34
CA ASP A 611 22.75 -35.12 1.62
C ASP A 611 23.05 -33.67 2.01
N ARG A 612 23.47 -32.83 1.05
CA ARG A 612 23.68 -31.39 1.27
C ARG A 612 22.39 -30.65 1.60
N ILE A 613 21.29 -30.97 0.91
CA ILE A 613 19.96 -30.43 1.21
C ILE A 613 19.57 -30.78 2.64
N ARG A 614 19.69 -32.06 3.01
CA ARG A 614 19.35 -32.55 4.34
C ARG A 614 20.18 -31.83 5.40
N GLN A 615 21.50 -31.76 5.21
CA GLN A 615 22.39 -31.06 6.13
C GLN A 615 21.99 -29.59 6.28
N ALA A 616 21.81 -28.87 5.17
CA ALA A 616 21.46 -27.45 5.19
C ALA A 616 20.11 -27.20 5.88
N VAL A 617 19.07 -27.98 5.58
CA VAL A 617 17.75 -27.82 6.23
C VAL A 617 17.82 -28.13 7.72
N CYS A 618 18.55 -29.18 8.13
CA CYS A 618 18.74 -29.50 9.55
C CYS A 618 19.52 -28.42 10.30
N GLU A 619 20.59 -27.87 9.72
CA GLU A 619 21.35 -26.77 10.31
C GLU A 619 20.47 -25.53 10.51
N LEU A 620 19.62 -25.20 9.52
CA LEU A 620 18.68 -24.09 9.61
C LEU A 620 17.56 -24.34 10.62
N GLU A 621 17.07 -25.59 10.74
CA GLU A 621 16.07 -25.98 11.74
C GLU A 621 16.64 -25.81 13.16
N VAL A 622 17.86 -26.29 13.41
CA VAL A 622 18.56 -26.11 14.70
C VAL A 622 18.83 -24.63 14.98
N HIS A 623 19.20 -23.84 13.97
CA HIS A 623 19.34 -22.40 14.10
C HIS A 623 18.01 -21.73 14.47
N ALA A 624 16.91 -22.14 13.82
CA ALA A 624 15.57 -21.63 14.09
C ALA A 624 15.12 -21.96 15.53
N GLU A 625 15.46 -23.14 16.05
CA GLU A 625 15.18 -23.57 17.43
C GLU A 625 15.90 -22.71 18.47
N ARG A 626 17.18 -22.38 18.25
CA ARG A 626 17.97 -21.55 19.19
C ARG A 626 17.42 -20.12 19.37
N GLY A 627 16.64 -19.62 18.41
CA GLY A 627 15.94 -18.34 18.49
C GLY A 627 14.63 -18.35 19.30
N VAL A 628 14.18 -19.52 19.77
CA VAL A 628 13.00 -19.70 20.62
C VAL A 628 13.48 -19.81 22.08
N PRO A 629 13.09 -18.91 23.00
CA PRO A 629 13.36 -19.13 24.42
C PRO A 629 12.70 -20.44 24.86
N ALA A 630 13.44 -21.30 25.56
CA ALA A 630 12.89 -22.54 26.12
C ALA A 630 11.62 -22.20 26.92
N GLY A 631 10.47 -22.68 26.46
CA GLY A 631 9.24 -22.63 27.24
C GLY A 631 9.45 -23.38 28.57
N PRO A 632 8.68 -23.08 29.62
CA PRO A 632 8.91 -23.64 30.93
C PRO A 632 8.87 -25.17 30.84
N HIS A 633 9.97 -25.81 31.21
CA HIS A 633 10.00 -27.22 31.53
C HIS A 633 8.88 -27.47 32.54
N VAL A 634 7.91 -28.31 32.17
CA VAL A 634 7.10 -29.00 33.15
C VAL A 634 8.07 -29.89 33.91
N ALA A 635 8.56 -29.37 35.05
CA ALA A 635 9.24 -30.19 36.03
C ALA A 635 8.21 -31.22 36.52
N THR A 636 8.53 -32.48 36.27
CA THR A 636 7.90 -33.61 36.92
C THR A 636 8.11 -33.51 38.43
N ALA A 637 7.03 -33.26 39.17
CA ALA A 637 6.71 -33.82 40.50
C ALA A 637 5.25 -33.50 40.82
#